data_AF-A0A966BSP1-F1
#
_entry.id   AF-A0A966BSP1-F1
#
_cell.length_a   1.000
_cell.length_b   1.000
_cell.length_c   1.000
_cell.angle_alpha   90.00
_cell.angle_beta   90.00
_cell.angle_gamma   90.00
#
_symmetry.space_group_name_H-M   'P 1'
#
loop_
_entity.id
_entity.type
_entity.pdbx_description
1 polymer ?
#
loop_
_entity_poly.entity_id
_entity_poly.type
_entity_poly.pdbx_seq_one_letter_code
_entity_poly.pdbx_strand_id
1 'polypeptide(L)'
;MSLSRRSFLGSAAAGSLATVLPRLGFGMSRGSFNDEILIYIFLRGGIDGLSIYAPGNGHPDRGFYESLRPSTSVRLPVSGANAMVSLTDGFGLNRAAAPLLDLWSEGDLAIVHATGLPIVNRSHFEAERMIELGTPGAVVGVNDNGQIPGTRLTPEGWLTRHLASADNLPPQMLMPVVVTETQVTFSLLREPTAVTLRFPNQFDLSETNLEEQVE
;
A
#
# COMPACT_ATOMS: atom_id res chain seq x y z
N MET A 1 14.23 -10.02 67.67
CA MET A 1 15.58 -9.70 67.16
C MET A 1 15.75 -8.20 67.23
N SER A 2 16.71 -7.67 68.00
CA SER A 2 16.91 -6.21 68.11
C SER A 2 17.81 -5.73 66.97
N LEU A 3 17.30 -4.80 66.15
CA LEU A 3 18.09 -4.09 65.14
C LEU A 3 19.11 -3.20 65.86
N SER A 4 20.41 -3.46 65.67
CA SER A 4 21.46 -2.60 66.23
C SER A 4 21.64 -1.35 65.36
N ARG A 5 21.93 -0.21 65.98
CA ARG A 5 22.22 1.06 65.27
C ARG A 5 23.34 0.90 64.23
N ARG A 6 24.31 0.03 64.52
CA ARG A 6 25.43 -0.29 63.62
C ARG A 6 24.98 -1.05 62.37
N SER A 7 24.09 -2.04 62.53
CA SER A 7 23.52 -2.78 61.40
C SER A 7 22.60 -1.90 60.53
N PHE A 8 21.87 -0.96 61.14
CA PHE A 8 21.03 0.00 60.40
C PHE A 8 21.86 1.01 59.59
N LEU A 9 22.93 1.55 60.18
CA LEU A 9 23.82 2.47 59.46
C LEU A 9 24.60 1.76 58.34
N GLY A 10 25.00 0.50 58.56
CA GLY A 10 25.62 -0.33 57.53
C GLY A 10 24.70 -0.61 56.35
N SER A 11 23.43 -0.93 56.61
CA SER A 11 22.45 -1.18 55.55
C SER A 11 22.02 0.10 54.84
N ALA A 12 21.92 1.23 55.53
CA ALA A 12 21.63 2.53 54.91
C ALA A 12 22.75 2.99 53.96
N ALA A 13 24.01 2.76 54.31
CA ALA A 13 25.16 3.09 53.46
C ALA A 13 25.28 2.17 52.22
N ALA A 14 24.87 0.90 52.34
CA ALA A 14 24.80 0.00 51.18
C ALA A 14 23.67 0.40 50.21
N GLY A 15 22.53 0.86 50.74
CA GLY A 15 21.40 1.34 49.94
C GLY A 15 21.71 2.61 49.14
N SER A 16 22.50 3.53 49.68
CA SER A 16 22.90 4.75 48.97
C SER A 16 23.92 4.49 47.86
N LEU A 17 24.79 3.48 47.98
CA LEU A 17 25.70 3.11 46.89
C LEU A 17 24.98 2.56 45.65
N ALA A 18 23.85 1.85 45.84
CA ALA A 18 23.04 1.36 44.72
C ALA A 18 22.39 2.49 43.90
N THR A 19 22.19 3.67 44.48
CA THR A 19 21.67 4.86 43.78
C THR A 19 22.74 5.65 43.01
N VAL A 20 24.03 5.37 43.24
CA VAL A 20 25.16 6.07 42.61
C VAL A 20 25.80 5.24 41.49
N LEU A 21 25.38 3.98 41.29
CA LEU A 21 25.76 3.23 40.10
C LEU A 21 25.22 3.96 38.86
N PRO A 22 26.08 4.30 37.88
CA PRO A 22 25.60 4.88 36.64
C PRO A 22 24.61 3.90 36.03
N ARG A 23 23.38 4.36 35.81
CA ARG A 23 22.44 3.64 34.96
C ARG A 23 23.09 3.57 33.58
N LEU A 24 23.69 2.43 33.26
CA LEU A 24 24.07 2.11 31.89
C LEU A 24 22.76 1.96 31.12
N GLY A 25 22.27 3.08 30.60
CA GLY A 25 21.27 3.08 29.56
C GLY A 25 21.96 2.57 28.32
N PHE A 26 21.64 1.35 27.90
CA PHE A 26 21.87 0.97 26.52
C PHE A 26 21.00 1.90 25.69
N GLY A 27 21.60 2.97 25.15
CA GLY A 27 20.99 3.66 24.03
C GLY A 27 20.84 2.61 22.96
N MET A 28 19.59 2.25 22.62
CA MET A 28 19.33 1.71 21.30
C MET A 28 20.02 2.69 20.36
N SER A 29 20.97 2.19 19.57
CA SER A 29 21.38 2.91 18.37
C SER A 29 20.08 3.34 17.72
N ARG A 30 19.76 4.63 17.74
CA ARG A 30 18.77 5.17 16.82
C ARG A 30 19.46 5.00 15.47
N GLY A 31 19.35 3.80 14.90
CA GLY A 31 19.46 3.68 13.46
C GLY A 31 18.53 4.75 12.89
N SER A 32 18.99 5.43 11.84
CA SER A 32 18.14 6.41 11.17
C SER A 32 16.80 5.74 10.90
N PHE A 33 15.70 6.33 11.38
CA PHE A 33 14.38 5.88 10.99
C PHE A 33 14.24 6.05 9.47
N ASN A 34 13.39 5.23 8.85
CA ASN A 34 13.02 5.45 7.48
C ASN A 34 12.12 6.68 7.40
N ASP A 35 12.62 7.76 6.80
CA ASP A 35 11.89 9.01 6.55
C ASP A 35 11.34 9.06 5.11
N GLU A 36 11.38 7.94 4.37
CA GLU A 36 10.79 7.84 3.03
C GLU A 36 9.26 7.84 3.08
N ILE A 37 8.65 8.44 2.07
CA ILE A 37 7.19 8.52 1.94
C ILE A 37 6.71 7.37 1.05
N LEU A 38 5.85 6.51 1.59
CA LEU A 38 5.12 5.52 0.81
C LEU A 38 3.77 6.07 0.37
N ILE A 39 3.54 6.12 -0.95
CA ILE A 39 2.23 6.41 -1.53
C ILE A 39 1.65 5.11 -2.09
N TYR A 40 0.53 4.64 -1.51
CA TYR A 40 -0.20 3.47 -1.99
C TYR A 40 -1.48 3.90 -2.70
N ILE A 41 -1.54 3.70 -4.01
CA ILE A 41 -2.71 4.03 -4.84
C ILE A 41 -3.42 2.73 -5.21
N PHE A 42 -4.67 2.59 -4.76
CA PHE A 42 -5.51 1.44 -5.10
C PHE A 42 -6.63 1.86 -6.07
N LEU A 43 -6.57 1.37 -7.31
CA LEU A 43 -7.55 1.68 -8.35
C LEU A 43 -8.77 0.74 -8.25
N ARG A 44 -9.81 1.19 -7.55
CA ARG A 44 -11.08 0.46 -7.41
C ARG A 44 -11.88 0.45 -8.71
N GLY A 45 -12.72 -0.58 -8.88
CA GLY A 45 -13.54 -0.78 -10.09
C GLY A 45 -12.88 -1.62 -11.18
N GLY A 46 -11.60 -1.96 -11.01
CA GLY A 46 -10.84 -2.77 -11.95
C GLY A 46 -10.17 -1.93 -13.03
N ILE A 47 -8.96 -2.35 -13.36
CA ILE A 47 -8.09 -1.75 -14.38
C ILE A 47 -7.83 -2.84 -15.40
N ASP A 48 -8.02 -2.53 -16.67
CA ASP A 48 -7.50 -3.35 -17.75
C ASP A 48 -6.02 -2.99 -17.97
N GLY A 49 -5.12 -3.74 -17.33
CA GLY A 49 -3.67 -3.51 -17.41
C GLY A 49 -3.14 -3.54 -18.85
N LEU A 50 -3.70 -4.39 -19.70
CA LEU A 50 -3.34 -4.50 -21.12
C LEU A 50 -3.86 -3.35 -21.99
N SER A 51 -4.70 -2.46 -21.43
CA SER A 51 -5.09 -1.18 -22.03
C SER A 51 -4.24 -0.01 -21.51
N ILE A 52 -3.33 -0.25 -20.55
CA ILE A 52 -2.34 0.72 -20.07
C ILE A 52 -0.95 0.38 -20.59
N TYR A 53 -0.57 -0.89 -20.57
CA TYR A 53 0.74 -1.38 -20.95
C TYR A 53 0.57 -2.68 -21.74
N ALA A 54 0.99 -2.68 -23.01
CA ALA A 54 0.73 -3.79 -23.93
C ALA A 54 1.96 -4.10 -24.81
N PRO A 55 2.04 -5.32 -25.36
CA PRO A 55 3.06 -5.66 -26.35
C PRO A 55 3.13 -4.62 -27.48
N GLY A 56 4.33 -4.10 -27.72
CA GLY A 56 4.59 -3.09 -28.72
C GLY A 56 4.69 -3.64 -30.14
N ASN A 57 5.06 -2.78 -31.08
CA ASN A 57 5.32 -3.21 -32.46
C ASN A 57 6.56 -4.11 -32.50
N GLY A 58 6.47 -5.26 -33.17
CA GLY A 58 7.55 -6.24 -33.25
C GLY A 58 7.74 -7.11 -32.00
N HIS A 59 6.95 -6.91 -30.94
CA HIS A 59 6.96 -7.82 -29.79
C HIS A 59 6.37 -9.20 -30.20
N PRO A 60 6.97 -10.34 -29.81
CA PRO A 60 6.50 -11.68 -30.20
C PRO A 60 5.02 -11.92 -29.87
N ASP A 61 4.57 -11.44 -28.72
CA ASP A 61 3.20 -11.61 -28.26
C ASP A 61 2.20 -10.62 -28.87
N ARG A 62 2.63 -9.70 -29.74
CA ARG A 62 1.72 -8.70 -30.33
C ARG A 62 0.58 -9.35 -31.10
N GLY A 63 0.89 -10.37 -31.90
CA GLY A 63 -0.12 -11.11 -32.67
C GLY A 63 -1.13 -11.84 -31.77
N PHE A 64 -0.67 -12.42 -30.65
CA PHE A 64 -1.54 -13.06 -29.66
C PHE A 64 -2.40 -12.03 -28.92
N TYR A 65 -1.83 -10.89 -28.54
CA TYR A 65 -2.57 -9.77 -27.93
C TYR A 65 -3.70 -9.29 -28.83
N GLU A 66 -3.43 -9.08 -30.12
CA GLU A 66 -4.45 -8.59 -31.05
C GLU A 66 -5.54 -9.64 -31.32
N SER A 67 -5.18 -10.92 -31.46
CA SER A 67 -6.15 -11.99 -31.73
C SER A 67 -7.12 -12.23 -30.56
N LEU A 68 -6.63 -12.13 -29.32
CA LEU A 68 -7.46 -12.24 -28.11
C LEU A 68 -8.27 -10.98 -27.82
N ARG A 69 -7.97 -9.86 -28.49
CA ARG A 69 -8.65 -8.56 -28.29
C ARG A 69 -9.25 -8.06 -29.60
N PRO A 70 -10.23 -8.75 -30.21
CA PRO A 70 -10.72 -8.44 -31.55
C PRO A 70 -11.22 -7.00 -31.72
N SER A 71 -11.74 -6.38 -30.67
CA SER A 71 -12.15 -4.98 -30.69
C SER A 71 -10.95 -4.05 -30.69
N THR A 72 -10.87 -3.17 -31.69
CA THR A 72 -9.82 -2.13 -31.77
C THR A 72 -9.95 -1.07 -30.67
N SER A 73 -11.13 -0.93 -30.04
CA SER A 73 -11.36 0.05 -28.97
C SER A 73 -10.62 -0.26 -27.67
N VAL A 74 -10.20 -1.51 -27.46
CA VAL A 74 -9.46 -1.95 -26.25
C VAL A 74 -8.00 -2.28 -26.55
N ARG A 75 -7.56 -2.05 -27.79
CA ARG A 75 -6.17 -2.24 -28.20
C ARG A 75 -5.42 -0.93 -28.08
N LEU A 76 -4.16 -1.01 -27.66
CA LEU A 76 -3.23 0.09 -27.83
C LEU A 76 -2.72 0.11 -29.28
N PRO A 77 -2.98 1.19 -30.05
CA PRO A 77 -2.52 1.29 -31.42
C PRO A 77 -1.01 1.52 -31.47
N VAL A 78 -0.33 0.98 -32.47
CA VAL A 78 1.12 1.13 -32.68
C VAL A 78 1.48 2.25 -33.66
N SER A 79 0.48 2.90 -34.27
CA SER A 79 0.67 3.99 -35.23
C SER A 79 -0.49 4.99 -35.17
N GLY A 80 -0.29 6.15 -35.80
CA GLY A 80 -1.25 7.26 -35.80
C GLY A 80 -1.13 8.18 -34.58
N ALA A 81 -2.03 9.16 -34.50
CA ALA A 81 -1.97 10.22 -33.48
C ALA A 81 -2.11 9.69 -32.03
N ASN A 82 -2.82 8.58 -31.85
CA ASN A 82 -3.06 7.96 -30.56
C ASN A 82 -2.13 6.77 -30.28
N ALA A 83 -1.06 6.60 -31.06
CA ALA A 83 -0.11 5.51 -30.88
C ALA A 83 0.41 5.46 -29.43
N MET A 84 0.59 4.24 -28.94
CA MET A 84 1.27 3.95 -27.69
C MET A 84 2.67 4.58 -27.66
N VAL A 85 3.13 4.86 -26.46
CA VAL A 85 4.50 5.29 -26.19
C VAL A 85 5.35 4.04 -25.99
N SER A 86 6.29 3.78 -26.90
CA SER A 86 7.16 2.61 -26.81
C SER A 86 8.12 2.70 -25.62
N LEU A 87 8.28 1.58 -24.93
CA LEU A 87 9.25 1.39 -23.87
C LEU A 87 10.44 0.55 -24.36
N THR A 88 11.51 0.54 -23.57
CA THR A 88 12.79 -0.11 -23.91
C THR A 88 12.74 -1.64 -23.85
N ASP A 89 11.71 -2.22 -23.24
CA ASP A 89 11.51 -3.66 -23.07
C ASP A 89 10.65 -4.31 -24.17
N GLY A 90 10.28 -3.54 -25.20
CA GLY A 90 9.45 -4.01 -26.32
C GLY A 90 7.94 -3.90 -26.07
N PHE A 91 7.51 -3.39 -24.91
CA PHE A 91 6.13 -3.02 -24.65
C PHE A 91 5.88 -1.54 -24.96
N GLY A 92 4.65 -1.09 -24.78
CA GLY A 92 4.31 0.32 -24.87
C GLY A 92 3.18 0.72 -23.93
N LEU A 93 3.26 1.96 -23.46
CA LEU A 93 2.26 2.61 -22.62
C LEU A 93 1.15 3.24 -23.46
N ASN A 94 -0.06 3.26 -22.89
CA ASN A 94 -1.13 4.11 -23.39
C ASN A 94 -0.64 5.55 -23.46
N ARG A 95 -1.00 6.28 -24.52
CA ARG A 95 -0.60 7.68 -24.69
C ARG A 95 -1.02 8.57 -23.52
N ALA A 96 -2.14 8.29 -22.87
CA ALA A 96 -2.56 9.01 -21.68
C ALA A 96 -1.63 8.78 -20.47
N ALA A 97 -0.89 7.68 -20.47
CA ALA A 97 0.14 7.34 -19.48
C ALA A 97 1.55 7.80 -19.92
N ALA A 98 1.67 8.61 -20.98
CA ALA A 98 2.95 9.18 -21.42
C ALA A 98 3.74 9.91 -20.32
N PRO A 99 3.12 10.61 -19.33
CA PRO A 99 3.87 11.21 -18.23
C PRO A 99 4.66 10.22 -17.37
N LEU A 100 4.39 8.92 -17.45
CA LEU A 100 5.15 7.88 -16.76
C LEU A 100 6.46 7.50 -17.48
N LEU A 101 6.67 7.98 -18.72
CA LEU A 101 7.85 7.66 -19.51
C LEU A 101 9.14 8.18 -18.86
N ASP A 102 9.09 9.34 -18.21
CA ASP A 102 10.26 9.94 -17.57
C ASP A 102 10.74 9.03 -16.42
N LEU A 103 9.81 8.61 -15.55
CA LEU A 103 10.10 7.66 -14.46
C LEU A 103 10.63 6.32 -14.99
N TRP A 104 10.08 5.82 -16.11
CA TRP A 104 10.60 4.62 -16.76
C TRP A 104 12.05 4.80 -17.23
N SER A 105 12.32 5.93 -17.88
CA SER A 105 13.62 6.23 -18.48
C SER A 105 14.71 6.47 -17.42
N GLU A 106 14.32 6.98 -16.25
CA GLU A 106 15.18 7.19 -15.09
C GLU A 106 15.41 5.90 -14.28
N GLY A 107 14.61 4.86 -14.50
CA GLY A 107 14.67 3.59 -13.75
C GLY A 107 13.88 3.59 -12.45
N ASP A 108 13.05 4.62 -12.22
CA ASP A 108 12.24 4.82 -11.02
C ASP A 108 10.83 4.21 -11.12
N LEU A 109 10.48 3.65 -12.30
CA LEU A 109 9.23 2.93 -12.52
C LEU A 109 9.49 1.46 -12.90
N ALA A 110 8.82 0.55 -12.20
CA ALA A 110 8.73 -0.85 -12.55
C ALA A 110 7.27 -1.26 -12.77
N ILE A 111 7.01 -2.04 -13.82
CA ILE A 111 5.70 -2.63 -14.11
C ILE A 111 5.83 -4.15 -13.99
N VAL A 112 5.04 -4.75 -13.09
CA VAL A 112 5.05 -6.21 -12.87
C VAL A 112 3.81 -6.82 -13.52
N HIS A 113 4.01 -7.46 -14.68
CA HIS A 113 2.95 -8.10 -15.44
C HIS A 113 2.63 -9.52 -14.93
N ALA A 114 1.53 -10.09 -15.39
CA ALA A 114 1.06 -11.43 -15.03
C ALA A 114 0.90 -11.64 -13.51
N THR A 115 0.57 -10.56 -12.80
CA THR A 115 0.22 -10.57 -11.38
C THR A 115 -1.29 -10.48 -11.22
N GLY A 116 -1.81 -11.10 -10.17
CA GLY A 116 -3.25 -11.12 -9.91
C GLY A 116 -3.66 -12.23 -8.96
N LEU A 117 -4.97 -12.38 -8.78
CA LEU A 117 -5.51 -13.48 -7.98
C LEU A 117 -5.35 -14.81 -8.74
N PRO A 118 -4.88 -15.88 -8.10
CA PRO A 118 -4.69 -17.19 -8.74
C PRO A 118 -6.01 -17.90 -9.05
N ILE A 119 -7.12 -17.42 -8.49
CA ILE A 119 -8.45 -17.99 -8.63
C ILE A 119 -9.36 -16.94 -9.27
N VAL A 120 -10.17 -17.37 -10.23
CA VAL A 120 -11.17 -16.53 -10.87
C VAL A 120 -12.25 -16.17 -9.84
N ASN A 121 -12.41 -14.87 -9.59
CA ASN A 121 -13.42 -14.32 -8.70
C ASN A 121 -14.43 -13.48 -9.51
N ARG A 122 -15.72 -13.59 -9.22
CA ARG A 122 -16.79 -12.78 -9.84
C ARG A 122 -17.33 -11.67 -8.91
N SER A 123 -16.84 -11.59 -7.69
CA SER A 123 -17.14 -10.59 -6.67
C SER A 123 -16.00 -9.59 -6.55
N HIS A 124 -16.25 -8.35 -6.94
CA HIS A 124 -15.28 -7.26 -6.76
C HIS A 124 -14.92 -7.03 -5.29
N PHE A 125 -15.88 -7.13 -4.37
CA PHE A 125 -15.64 -6.94 -2.92
C PHE A 125 -14.72 -8.00 -2.32
N GLU A 126 -14.87 -9.24 -2.79
CA GLU A 126 -14.04 -10.34 -2.32
C GLU A 126 -12.63 -10.26 -2.91
N ALA A 127 -12.52 -9.94 -4.20
CA ALA A 127 -11.23 -9.74 -4.86
C ALA A 127 -10.44 -8.60 -4.21
N GLU A 128 -11.10 -7.47 -3.93
CA GLU A 128 -10.54 -6.34 -3.18
C GLU A 128 -10.02 -6.78 -1.81
N ARG A 129 -10.86 -7.46 -1.02
CA ARG A 129 -10.47 -7.97 0.30
C ARG A 129 -9.26 -8.91 0.22
N MET A 130 -9.18 -9.80 -0.77
CA MET A 130 -8.04 -10.72 -0.92
C MET A 130 -6.74 -9.98 -1.21
N ILE A 131 -6.80 -8.92 -2.04
CA ILE A 131 -5.65 -8.07 -2.37
C ILE A 131 -5.22 -7.28 -1.13
N GLU A 132 -6.16 -6.65 -0.41
CA GLU A 132 -5.89 -5.88 0.81
C GLU A 132 -5.28 -6.74 1.93
N LEU A 133 -5.76 -7.98 2.11
CA LEU A 133 -5.21 -8.91 3.08
C LEU A 133 -3.89 -9.53 2.62
N GLY A 134 -3.63 -9.59 1.30
CA GLY A 134 -2.51 -10.32 0.73
C GLY A 134 -2.60 -11.83 0.97
N THR A 135 -3.82 -12.39 0.90
CA THR A 135 -4.08 -13.83 1.12
C THR A 135 -4.73 -14.47 -0.11
N PRO A 136 -4.03 -14.50 -1.26
CA PRO A 136 -4.56 -15.12 -2.47
C PRO A 136 -4.76 -16.62 -2.24
N GLY A 137 -6.00 -17.12 -2.45
CA GLY A 137 -6.32 -18.54 -2.24
C GLY A 137 -6.96 -18.88 -0.89
N ALA A 138 -7.10 -17.92 0.03
CA ALA A 138 -8.09 -18.02 1.09
C ALA A 138 -9.47 -17.84 0.45
N VAL A 139 -9.98 -18.89 -0.21
CA VAL A 139 -11.24 -18.86 -0.97
C VAL A 139 -12.36 -18.33 -0.09
N VAL A 140 -12.99 -17.23 -0.49
CA VAL A 140 -14.25 -16.74 0.08
C VAL A 140 -15.32 -16.86 -1.05
N GLY A 141 -15.45 -18.02 -1.71
CA GLY A 141 -16.53 -18.35 -2.66
C GLY A 141 -17.83 -18.94 -2.07
N VAL A 142 -18.97 -18.33 -2.42
CA VAL A 142 -20.33 -18.52 -1.89
C VAL A 142 -20.85 -19.93 -2.18
N ASN A 143 -21.19 -20.73 -1.15
CA ASN A 143 -22.08 -21.88 -1.34
C ASN A 143 -23.52 -21.37 -1.51
N ASP A 144 -24.44 -22.17 -2.08
CA ASP A 144 -25.84 -21.82 -2.40
C ASP A 144 -26.69 -21.27 -1.21
N ASN A 145 -26.14 -21.28 -0.01
CA ASN A 145 -26.69 -20.76 1.25
C ASN A 145 -25.95 -19.52 1.81
N GLY A 146 -25.08 -18.86 1.03
CA GLY A 146 -24.44 -17.59 1.43
C GLY A 146 -23.27 -17.71 2.41
N GLN A 147 -22.86 -18.93 2.77
CA GLN A 147 -21.70 -19.18 3.64
C GLN A 147 -20.62 -19.98 2.93
N ILE A 148 -19.38 -19.71 3.30
CA ILE A 148 -18.21 -20.16 2.56
C ILE A 148 -17.23 -20.76 3.56
N PRO A 149 -16.87 -22.04 3.42
CA PRO A 149 -15.80 -22.61 4.21
C PRO A 149 -14.45 -22.20 3.61
N GLY A 150 -14.10 -20.94 3.82
CA GLY A 150 -12.77 -20.39 3.58
C GLY A 150 -12.11 -20.11 4.91
N THR A 151 -10.90 -20.64 5.15
CA THR A 151 -10.13 -20.24 6.33
C THR A 151 -9.58 -18.83 6.08
N ARG A 152 -10.14 -17.82 6.74
CA ARG A 152 -9.51 -16.50 6.83
C ARG A 152 -8.17 -16.68 7.51
N LEU A 153 -7.09 -16.61 6.74
CA LEU A 153 -5.73 -16.85 7.25
C LEU A 153 -5.30 -15.74 8.22
N THR A 154 -5.80 -14.51 8.04
CA THR A 154 -5.48 -13.37 8.89
C THR A 154 -6.59 -12.30 8.80
N PRO A 155 -6.95 -11.65 9.92
CA PRO A 155 -7.77 -10.45 9.94
C PRO A 155 -7.11 -9.19 9.40
N GLU A 156 -5.78 -9.14 9.35
CA GLU A 156 -5.00 -7.93 9.16
C GLU A 156 -4.60 -7.74 7.69
N GLY A 157 -4.51 -6.49 7.22
CA GLY A 157 -4.01 -6.15 5.88
C GLY A 157 -2.52 -6.44 5.72
N TRP A 158 -2.06 -6.68 4.50
CA TRP A 158 -0.63 -6.95 4.25
C TRP A 158 0.24 -5.74 4.64
N LEU A 159 -0.23 -4.52 4.40
CA LEU A 159 0.49 -3.29 4.74
C LEU A 159 0.61 -3.14 6.26
N THR A 160 -0.45 -3.41 7.02
CA THR A 160 -0.41 -3.41 8.48
C THR A 160 0.62 -4.40 9.01
N ARG A 161 0.66 -5.61 8.43
CA ARG A 161 1.67 -6.62 8.83
C ARG A 161 3.08 -6.16 8.48
N HIS A 162 3.28 -5.57 7.30
CA HIS A 162 4.58 -5.01 6.91
C HIS A 162 5.04 -3.93 7.91
N LEU A 163 4.18 -2.95 8.23
CA LEU A 163 4.47 -1.89 9.19
C LEU A 163 4.74 -2.44 10.59
N ALA A 164 4.03 -3.49 11.04
CA ALA A 164 4.30 -4.12 12.33
C ALA A 164 5.62 -4.90 12.38
N SER A 165 6.11 -5.38 11.23
CA SER A 165 7.34 -6.18 11.13
C SER A 165 8.60 -5.36 10.85
N ALA A 166 8.46 -4.13 10.38
CA ALA A 166 9.58 -3.26 10.05
C ALA A 166 10.25 -2.74 11.33
N ASP A 167 11.57 -2.82 11.38
CA ASP A 167 12.42 -2.53 12.54
C ASP A 167 12.97 -1.09 12.56
N ASN A 168 12.80 -0.36 11.46
CA ASN A 168 13.32 0.99 11.24
C ASN A 168 12.24 2.06 11.05
N LEU A 169 11.00 1.82 11.50
CA LEU A 169 9.92 2.81 11.39
C LEU A 169 9.94 3.83 12.54
N PRO A 170 9.53 5.09 12.27
CA PRO A 170 9.38 6.08 13.32
C PRO A 170 8.35 5.62 14.37
N PRO A 171 8.54 6.01 15.65
CA PRO A 171 7.67 5.58 16.75
C PRO A 171 6.24 6.15 16.65
N GLN A 172 6.03 7.16 15.82
CA GLN A 172 4.74 7.76 15.47
C GLN A 172 4.72 7.97 13.96
N MET A 173 3.64 7.53 13.31
CA MET A 173 3.46 7.62 11.87
C MET A 173 2.10 8.23 11.58
N LEU A 174 2.07 9.25 10.72
CA LEU A 174 0.83 9.80 10.16
C LEU A 174 0.47 8.99 8.92
N MET A 175 -0.77 8.50 8.85
CA MET A 175 -1.27 7.74 7.71
C MET A 175 -2.52 8.44 7.15
N PRO A 176 -2.37 9.62 6.52
CA PRO A 176 -3.50 10.31 5.92
C PRO A 176 -4.06 9.46 4.78
N VAL A 177 -5.37 9.33 4.73
CA VAL A 177 -6.06 8.52 3.72
C VAL A 177 -6.98 9.43 2.93
N VAL A 178 -6.88 9.36 1.61
CA VAL A 178 -7.78 10.07 0.70
C VAL A 178 -8.54 9.04 -0.12
N VAL A 179 -9.87 9.14 -0.10
CA VAL A 179 -10.74 8.27 -0.87
C VAL A 179 -11.44 9.08 -1.92
N THR A 180 -11.20 8.75 -3.19
CA THR A 180 -11.81 9.49 -4.30
C THR A 180 -13.09 8.81 -4.79
N GLU A 181 -14.14 8.83 -3.97
CA GLU A 181 -15.43 8.20 -4.26
C GLU A 181 -16.62 9.01 -3.72
N THR A 182 -17.83 8.64 -4.13
CA THR A 182 -19.09 9.26 -3.65
C THR A 182 -19.62 8.67 -2.35
N GLN A 183 -18.97 7.66 -1.77
CA GLN A 183 -19.34 7.03 -0.50
C GLN A 183 -18.08 6.74 0.35
N VAL A 184 -18.19 6.94 1.67
CA VAL A 184 -17.12 6.57 2.62
C VAL A 184 -17.04 5.04 2.66
N THR A 185 -15.94 4.47 2.17
CA THR A 185 -15.76 3.01 2.10
C THR A 185 -15.19 2.48 3.41
N PHE A 186 -15.74 1.36 3.89
CA PHE A 186 -15.34 0.67 5.13
C PHE A 186 -13.94 0.00 5.09
N SER A 187 -13.21 0.09 3.97
CA SER A 187 -12.04 -0.77 3.68
C SER A 187 -10.84 -0.49 4.59
N LEU A 188 -10.74 0.71 5.16
CA LEU A 188 -9.66 1.04 6.10
C LEU A 188 -10.10 0.99 7.57
N LEU A 189 -10.80 -0.07 8.00
CA LEU A 189 -11.21 -0.26 9.41
C LEU A 189 -12.01 0.90 10.03
N ARG A 190 -12.76 1.68 9.23
CA ARG A 190 -13.44 2.92 9.69
C ARG A 190 -12.46 3.94 10.29
N GLU A 191 -11.28 4.07 9.70
CA GLU A 191 -10.33 5.11 10.06
C GLU A 191 -11.02 6.49 9.90
N PRO A 192 -11.15 7.28 11.00
CA PRO A 192 -11.96 8.50 11.01
C PRO A 192 -11.29 9.73 10.39
N THR A 193 -10.04 9.62 9.94
CA THR A 193 -9.26 10.68 9.28
C THR A 193 -9.21 10.54 7.75
N ALA A 194 -9.96 9.59 7.17
CA ALA A 194 -10.10 9.49 5.72
C ALA A 194 -10.89 10.67 5.14
N VAL A 195 -10.24 11.46 4.27
CA VAL A 195 -10.88 12.57 3.55
C VAL A 195 -11.47 12.06 2.24
N THR A 196 -12.75 12.31 2.01
CA THR A 196 -13.40 11.98 0.73
C THR A 196 -13.35 13.15 -0.24
N LEU A 197 -12.79 12.95 -1.43
CA LEU A 197 -12.75 13.96 -2.49
C LEU A 197 -13.38 13.42 -3.77
N ARG A 198 -14.31 14.15 -4.38
CA ARG A 198 -14.99 13.66 -5.59
C ARG A 198 -14.07 13.65 -6.81
N PHE A 199 -13.13 14.59 -6.87
CA PHE A 199 -12.22 14.73 -7.99
C PHE A 199 -10.77 14.82 -7.47
N PRO A 200 -9.84 13.98 -7.95
CA PRO A 200 -8.45 14.00 -7.49
C PRO A 200 -7.75 15.36 -7.70
N ASN A 201 -8.14 16.11 -8.73
CA ASN A 201 -7.59 17.44 -9.02
C ASN A 201 -8.02 18.52 -8.01
N GLN A 202 -8.89 18.19 -7.04
CA GLN A 202 -9.26 19.06 -5.92
C GLN A 202 -8.39 18.79 -4.68
N PHE A 203 -7.53 17.77 -4.70
CA PHE A 203 -6.58 17.54 -3.63
C PHE A 203 -5.48 18.61 -3.67
N ASP A 204 -5.35 19.35 -2.58
CA ASP A 204 -4.32 20.37 -2.38
C ASP A 204 -3.68 20.17 -1.00
N LEU A 205 -2.35 20.14 -0.97
CA LEU A 205 -1.55 20.05 0.26
C LEU A 205 -1.19 21.44 0.80
N SER A 206 -1.57 22.53 0.14
CA SER A 206 -1.37 23.88 0.66
C SER A 206 -2.20 24.06 1.94
N GLU A 207 -1.53 24.32 3.06
CA GLU A 207 -2.10 24.45 4.43
C GLU A 207 -3.14 25.57 4.60
N THR A 208 -3.68 26.15 3.52
CA THR A 208 -4.47 27.38 3.55
C THR A 208 -5.98 27.18 3.73
N ASN A 209 -6.52 25.96 3.67
CA ASN A 209 -7.97 25.73 3.60
C ASN A 209 -8.55 24.78 4.67
N LEU A 210 -7.84 24.51 5.76
CA LEU A 210 -8.40 23.75 6.90
C LEU A 210 -9.27 24.61 7.85
N GLU A 211 -9.62 25.85 7.48
CA GLU A 211 -10.67 26.59 8.18
C GLU A 211 -12.05 26.09 7.71
N GLU A 212 -12.65 25.30 8.59
CA GLU A 212 -14.04 24.91 8.67
C GLU A 212 -14.98 26.08 8.29
N GLN A 213 -15.49 26.08 7.06
CA GLN A 213 -16.63 26.92 6.70
C GLN A 213 -17.89 26.25 7.23
N VAL A 214 -18.17 26.46 8.52
CA VAL A 214 -19.51 26.34 9.08
C VAL A 214 -20.25 27.64 8.77
N GLU A 215 -21.25 27.57 7.89
CA GLU A 215 -22.41 28.45 7.93
C GLU A 215 -23.69 27.61 7.81
#